data_AF-B4HDN9-F1
#
_entry.id   AF-B4HDN9-F1
#
_cell.length_a   1.000
_cell.length_b   1.000
_cell.length_c   1.000
_cell.angle_alpha   90.00
_cell.angle_beta   90.00
_cell.angle_gamma   90.00
#
_symmetry.space_group_name_H-M   'P 1'
#
loop_
_entity.id
_entity.type
_entity.pdbx_description
1 polymer ?
#
loop_
_entity_poly.entity_id
_entity_poly.type
_entity_poly.pdbx_seq_one_letter_code
_entity_poly.pdbx_strand_id
1 'polypeptide(L)'
;MHGNPVLECLDSGEWSSDAPDCEYIDCGQILPIPYGSHKYVTNTTYVGSEVVFSCSQSHKLSGVVKRHCLESAVWSDVSPKCEEIRCTEPRLATHSLLSVTGNDRMYGRTLIRTADSTQNTAQTYKIGALAKYRCERGYKMVGEALATCTDSGQWSGIIPDCVCE
;
A
#
# COMPACT_ATOMS: atom_id res chain seq x y z
N MET A 1 17.17 22.07 -25.12
CA MET A 1 18.21 22.65 -26.01
C MET A 1 17.69 23.98 -26.51
N HIS A 2 18.36 25.07 -26.16
CA HIS A 2 18.01 26.42 -26.57
C HIS A 2 19.15 26.99 -27.41
N GLY A 3 18.89 27.31 -28.69
CA GLY A 3 19.91 27.82 -29.63
C GLY A 3 20.03 26.98 -30.89
N ASN A 4 20.91 27.41 -31.81
CA ASN A 4 21.17 26.69 -33.06
C ASN A 4 22.02 25.44 -32.76
N PRO A 5 21.59 24.22 -33.13
CA PRO A 5 22.39 23.01 -32.93
C PRO A 5 23.63 22.95 -33.83
N VAL A 6 23.77 23.86 -34.79
CA VAL A 6 24.88 23.91 -35.75
C VAL A 6 25.65 25.21 -35.58
N LEU A 7 26.95 25.09 -35.35
CA LEU A 7 27.90 26.19 -35.30
C LEU A 7 28.85 26.08 -36.49
N GLU A 8 28.91 27.12 -37.30
CA GLU A 8 29.83 27.21 -38.43
C GLU A 8 30.91 28.26 -38.12
N CYS A 9 32.16 27.94 -38.46
CA CYS A 9 33.25 28.92 -38.37
C CYS A 9 33.22 29.79 -39.61
N LEU A 10 33.07 31.10 -39.45
CA LEU A 10 33.03 32.06 -40.54
C LEU A 10 34.45 32.42 -40.99
N ASP A 11 34.58 32.93 -42.23
CA ASP A 11 35.87 33.43 -42.76
C ASP A 11 36.45 34.60 -41.94
N SER A 12 35.63 35.25 -41.10
CA SER A 12 36.06 36.26 -40.12
C SER A 12 36.80 35.67 -38.91
N GLY A 13 36.80 34.35 -38.75
CA GLY A 13 37.33 33.64 -37.57
C GLY A 13 36.39 33.61 -36.37
N GLU A 14 35.16 34.12 -36.51
CA GLU A 14 34.11 34.08 -35.49
C GLU A 14 33.10 32.95 -35.76
N TRP A 15 32.41 32.49 -34.71
CA TRP A 15 31.36 31.49 -34.85
C TRP A 15 30.06 32.11 -35.40
N SER A 16 29.30 31.35 -36.17
CA SER A 16 28.02 31.76 -36.79
C SER A 16 26.95 32.16 -35.77
N SER A 17 27.03 31.62 -34.55
CA SER A 17 26.17 31.97 -33.42
C SER A 17 26.85 31.59 -32.10
N ASP A 18 26.24 31.97 -30.98
CA ASP A 18 26.63 31.47 -29.66
C ASP A 18 26.36 29.97 -29.52
N ALA A 19 27.10 29.32 -28.63
CA ALA A 19 26.91 27.91 -28.33
C ALA A 19 25.49 27.63 -27.79
N PRO A 20 24.81 26.56 -28.23
CA PRO A 20 23.49 26.24 -27.73
C PRO A 20 23.56 25.85 -26.25
N ASP A 21 22.57 26.32 -25.49
CA ASP A 21 22.43 25.96 -24.10
C ASP A 21 21.69 24.62 -23.96
N CYS A 22 22.25 23.76 -23.11
CA CYS A 22 21.74 22.42 -22.88
C CYS A 22 21.36 22.24 -21.41
N GLU A 23 20.16 22.68 -21.06
CA GLU A 23 19.56 22.32 -19.78
C GLU A 23 19.22 20.83 -19.78
N TYR A 24 19.72 20.11 -18.77
CA TYR A 24 19.33 18.74 -18.51
C TYR A 24 17.99 18.73 -17.77
N ILE A 25 17.10 17.83 -18.18
CA ILE A 25 15.79 17.67 -17.52
C ILE A 25 15.98 16.75 -16.32
N ASP A 26 15.75 17.29 -15.13
CA ASP A 26 15.82 16.58 -13.86
C ASP A 26 14.48 16.73 -13.12
N CYS A 27 13.82 15.61 -12.84
CA CYS A 27 12.56 15.58 -12.10
C CYS A 27 12.75 15.71 -10.58
N GLY A 28 14.00 15.75 -10.11
CA GLY A 28 14.36 15.86 -8.70
C GLY A 28 14.16 14.57 -7.91
N GLN A 29 14.66 14.59 -6.68
CA GLN A 29 14.57 13.45 -5.77
C GLN A 29 13.17 13.30 -5.18
N ILE A 30 12.70 12.07 -5.07
CA ILE A 30 11.48 11.70 -4.37
C ILE A 30 11.65 11.94 -2.87
N LEU A 31 10.68 12.66 -2.30
CA LEU A 31 10.58 12.83 -0.85
C LEU A 31 10.38 11.47 -0.14
N PRO A 32 10.88 11.34 1.11
CA PRO A 32 10.64 10.15 1.92
C PRO A 32 9.15 9.85 2.07
N ILE A 33 8.78 8.57 1.93
CA ILE A 33 7.41 8.09 2.10
C ILE A 33 7.30 7.42 3.47
N PRO A 34 6.38 7.86 4.36
CA PRO A 34 6.15 7.19 5.62
C PRO A 34 5.85 5.71 5.43
N TYR A 35 6.53 4.85 6.19
CA TYR A 35 6.39 3.39 6.11
C TYR A 35 6.67 2.78 4.72
N GLY A 36 7.38 3.51 3.86
CA GLY A 36 7.77 3.09 2.52
C GLY A 36 9.20 3.47 2.17
N SER A 37 9.64 2.99 1.01
CA SER A 37 10.95 3.26 0.43
C SER A 37 10.81 3.38 -1.09
N HIS A 38 11.79 4.01 -1.71
CA HIS A 38 11.87 4.15 -3.16
C HIS A 38 13.29 3.81 -3.63
N LYS A 39 13.40 3.27 -4.84
CA LYS A 39 14.68 2.93 -5.48
C LYS A 39 14.69 3.44 -6.91
N TYR A 40 15.69 4.24 -7.25
CA TYR A 40 15.95 4.64 -8.64
C TYR A 40 16.55 3.46 -9.40
N VAL A 41 15.91 3.04 -10.47
CA VAL A 41 16.35 1.91 -11.30
C VAL A 41 17.62 2.28 -12.06
N THR A 42 17.68 3.51 -12.56
CA THR A 42 18.80 4.07 -13.33
C THR A 42 19.81 4.83 -12.47
N ASN A 43 19.64 4.87 -11.13
CA ASN A 43 20.43 5.69 -10.19
C ASN A 43 20.49 7.19 -10.52
N THR A 44 19.55 7.70 -11.34
CA THR A 44 19.44 9.12 -11.70
C THR A 44 17.98 9.57 -11.67
N THR A 45 17.77 10.87 -11.74
CA THR A 45 16.45 11.53 -11.74
C THR A 45 16.15 12.24 -13.07
N TYR A 46 16.97 11.99 -14.10
CA TYR A 46 16.84 12.59 -15.41
C TYR A 46 15.69 12.04 -16.22
N VAL A 47 15.31 12.75 -17.29
CA VAL A 47 14.28 12.31 -18.24
C VAL A 47 14.45 10.85 -18.65
N GLY A 48 13.35 10.09 -18.60
CA GLY A 48 13.33 8.65 -18.87
C GLY A 48 13.73 7.76 -17.68
N SER A 49 14.30 8.30 -16.60
CA SER A 49 14.61 7.52 -15.40
C SER A 49 13.38 6.96 -14.73
N GLU A 50 13.51 5.78 -14.14
CA GLU A 50 12.43 5.08 -13.45
C GLU A 50 12.74 4.97 -11.95
N VAL A 51 11.71 5.16 -11.12
CA VAL A 51 11.76 4.94 -9.68
C VAL A 51 10.66 3.96 -9.27
N VAL A 52 11.02 2.95 -8.48
CA VAL A 52 10.13 1.90 -7.98
C VAL A 52 9.92 2.08 -6.49
N PHE A 53 8.68 1.91 -6.04
CA PHE A 53 8.26 2.09 -4.66
C PHE A 53 7.97 0.74 -3.99
N SER A 54 8.25 0.67 -2.70
CA SER A 54 7.93 -0.47 -1.86
C SER A 54 7.48 -0.01 -0.47
N CYS A 55 6.59 -0.78 0.16
CA CYS A 55 6.14 -0.52 1.52
C CYS A 55 6.77 -1.50 2.51
N SER A 56 6.82 -1.09 3.78
CA SER A 56 7.20 -1.96 4.89
C SER A 56 6.23 -3.14 5.04
N GLN A 57 6.65 -4.20 5.73
CA GLN A 57 5.93 -5.49 5.82
C GLN A 57 4.45 -5.37 6.26
N SER A 58 4.10 -4.39 7.10
CA SER A 58 2.73 -4.18 7.61
C SER A 58 1.91 -3.16 6.82
N HIS A 59 2.42 -2.71 5.68
CA HIS A 59 1.78 -1.68 4.86
C HIS A 59 1.64 -2.12 3.41
N LYS A 60 0.51 -1.78 2.79
CA LYS A 60 0.26 -1.99 1.37
C LYS A 60 0.48 -0.69 0.61
N LEU A 61 0.95 -0.84 -0.63
CA LEU A 61 1.11 0.29 -1.53
C LEU A 61 -0.25 0.71 -2.10
N SER A 62 -0.60 1.97 -1.90
CA SER A 62 -1.81 2.62 -2.41
C SER A 62 -1.40 3.65 -3.45
N GLY A 63 -1.59 3.32 -4.73
CA GLY A 63 -1.17 4.13 -5.88
C GLY A 63 -0.30 3.35 -6.86
N VAL A 64 0.56 4.05 -7.60
CA VAL A 64 1.45 3.47 -8.61
C VAL A 64 2.69 2.84 -7.98
N VAL A 65 3.08 1.66 -8.49
CA VAL A 65 4.29 0.95 -8.04
C VAL A 65 5.57 1.60 -8.59
N LYS A 66 5.47 2.30 -9.72
CA LYS A 66 6.60 2.93 -10.41
C LYS A 66 6.23 4.25 -11.05
N ARG A 67 7.21 5.15 -11.18
CA ARG A 67 7.10 6.45 -11.85
C ARG A 67 8.27 6.65 -12.79
N HIS A 68 8.07 7.42 -13.85
CA HIS A 68 9.13 7.79 -14.79
C HIS A 68 9.25 9.32 -14.89
N CYS A 69 10.46 9.82 -15.12
CA CYS A 69 10.70 11.24 -15.32
C CYS A 69 10.31 11.66 -16.74
N LEU A 70 9.40 12.62 -16.87
CA LEU A 70 8.92 13.12 -18.15
C LEU A 70 9.80 14.25 -18.69
N GLU A 71 9.68 14.53 -19.99
CA GLU A 71 10.31 15.68 -20.65
C GLU A 71 9.87 17.02 -20.05
N SER A 72 8.72 17.05 -19.35
CA SER A 72 8.21 18.23 -18.65
C SER A 72 8.91 18.51 -17.31
N ALA A 73 10.02 17.83 -16.99
CA ALA A 73 10.71 17.92 -15.69
C ALA A 73 9.83 17.54 -14.48
N VAL A 74 8.83 16.69 -14.68
CA VAL A 74 7.95 16.18 -13.63
C VAL A 74 7.84 14.67 -13.73
N TRP A 75 7.77 13.99 -12.58
CA TRP A 75 7.50 12.56 -12.54
C TRP A 75 6.07 12.26 -13.04
N SER A 76 5.89 11.13 -13.72
CA SER A 76 4.65 10.73 -14.40
C SER A 76 3.38 10.76 -13.55
N ASP A 77 3.53 10.55 -12.24
CA ASP A 77 2.44 10.52 -11.27
C ASP A 77 2.88 11.14 -9.94
N VAL A 78 1.96 11.21 -8.99
CA VAL A 78 2.24 11.54 -7.58
C VAL A 78 2.85 10.35 -6.84
N SER A 79 3.60 10.61 -5.76
CA SER A 79 4.14 9.54 -4.91
C SER A 79 3.00 8.69 -4.31
N PRO A 80 3.11 7.34 -4.30
CA PRO A 80 2.12 6.48 -3.67
C PRO A 80 2.15 6.63 -2.14
N LYS A 81 1.10 6.14 -1.48
CA LYS A 81 1.02 6.07 -0.02
C LYS A 81 1.21 4.63 0.44
N CYS A 82 1.89 4.44 1.57
CA CYS A 82 1.90 3.16 2.26
C CYS A 82 0.81 3.19 3.34
N GLU A 83 -0.24 2.41 3.15
CA GLU A 83 -1.37 2.31 4.06
C GLU A 83 -1.23 1.07 4.92
N GLU A 84 -1.55 1.17 6.21
CA GLU A 84 -1.50 0.02 7.11
C GLU A 84 -2.44 -1.08 6.62
N ILE A 85 -1.95 -2.32 6.61
CA ILE A 85 -2.74 -3.49 6.27
C ILE A 85 -3.60 -3.86 7.47
N ARG A 86 -4.91 -3.93 7.24
CA ARG A 86 -5.89 -4.25 8.27
C ARG A 86 -6.95 -5.18 7.71
N CYS A 87 -7.34 -6.18 8.49
CA CYS A 87 -8.46 -7.04 8.16
C CYS A 87 -9.77 -6.36 8.52
N THR A 88 -10.79 -6.54 7.69
CA THR A 88 -12.16 -6.13 8.01
C THR A 88 -12.76 -7.03 9.07
N GLU A 89 -13.99 -6.75 9.52
CA GLU A 89 -14.74 -7.65 10.39
C GLU A 89 -14.76 -9.09 9.83
N PRO A 90 -14.41 -10.11 10.65
CA PRO A 90 -14.58 -11.50 10.24
C PRO A 90 -16.03 -11.80 9.93
N ARG A 91 -16.25 -12.64 8.93
CA ARG A 91 -17.60 -13.13 8.64
C ARG A 91 -18.02 -14.14 9.71
N LEU A 92 -19.28 -14.06 10.11
CA LEU A 92 -19.88 -14.92 11.13
C LEU A 92 -20.81 -15.95 10.47
N ALA A 93 -20.73 -17.19 10.92
CA ALA A 93 -21.74 -18.22 10.62
C ALA A 93 -22.97 -18.02 11.50
N THR A 94 -24.12 -18.54 11.08
CA THR A 94 -25.33 -18.55 11.90
C THR A 94 -25.09 -19.32 13.20
N HIS A 95 -25.68 -18.87 14.31
CA HIS A 95 -25.47 -19.46 15.65
C HIS A 95 -24.01 -19.46 16.12
N SER A 96 -23.19 -18.56 15.59
CA SER A 96 -21.82 -18.36 16.03
C SER A 96 -21.61 -17.03 16.76
N LEU A 97 -20.70 -17.07 17.71
CA LEU A 97 -20.22 -15.98 18.53
C LEU A 97 -18.75 -15.76 18.19
N LEU A 98 -18.38 -14.51 17.95
CA LEU A 98 -16.99 -14.10 17.69
C LEU A 98 -16.39 -13.47 18.94
N SER A 99 -15.14 -13.82 19.23
CA SER A 99 -14.32 -13.15 20.24
C SER A 99 -13.01 -12.71 19.58
N VAL A 100 -12.82 -11.40 19.36
CA VAL A 100 -11.58 -10.88 18.76
C VAL A 100 -10.66 -10.28 19.83
N THR A 101 -9.40 -10.73 19.84
CA THR A 101 -8.31 -10.24 20.71
C THR A 101 -7.14 -9.71 19.88
N GLY A 102 -6.23 -8.95 20.52
CA GLY A 102 -5.05 -8.39 19.84
C GLY A 102 -5.37 -7.25 18.85
N ASN A 103 -6.40 -6.46 19.14
CA ASN A 103 -6.78 -5.29 18.35
C ASN A 103 -6.23 -3.97 18.96
N ASP A 104 -6.25 -2.89 18.18
CA ASP A 104 -5.76 -1.55 18.57
C ASP A 104 -6.59 -0.83 19.62
N ARG A 105 -7.63 -1.45 20.18
CA ARG A 105 -8.43 -0.74 21.17
C ARG A 105 -7.64 -0.61 22.47
N MET A 106 -7.73 0.61 22.98
CA MET A 106 -7.03 1.25 24.10
C MET A 106 -6.79 0.43 25.38
N TYR A 107 -7.34 -0.79 25.52
CA TYR A 107 -7.11 -1.68 26.67
C TYR A 107 -7.15 -3.19 26.33
N GLY A 108 -6.90 -3.59 25.08
CA GLY A 108 -6.90 -5.03 24.70
C GLY A 108 -8.22 -5.74 24.96
N ARG A 109 -9.34 -4.99 24.98
CA ARG A 109 -10.66 -5.52 25.30
C ARG A 109 -11.08 -6.54 24.24
N THR A 110 -11.47 -7.72 24.70
CA THR A 110 -12.12 -8.73 23.86
C THR A 110 -13.43 -8.19 23.34
N LEU A 111 -13.58 -8.16 22.01
CA LEU A 111 -14.83 -7.80 21.37
C LEU A 111 -15.65 -9.07 21.18
N ILE A 112 -16.86 -9.10 21.74
CA ILE A 112 -17.79 -10.19 21.55
C ILE A 112 -18.86 -9.75 20.54
N ARG A 113 -19.03 -10.52 19.46
CA ARG A 113 -20.05 -10.28 18.43
C ARG A 113 -20.95 -11.49 18.25
N THR A 114 -22.20 -11.21 17.93
CA THR A 114 -23.22 -12.18 17.55
C THR A 114 -23.66 -11.88 16.11
N ALA A 115 -24.24 -12.87 15.42
CA ALA A 115 -24.78 -12.69 14.07
C ALA A 115 -25.81 -11.53 13.98
N ASP A 116 -26.50 -11.27 15.09
CA ASP A 116 -27.53 -10.21 15.19
C ASP A 116 -26.97 -8.83 15.58
N SER A 117 -25.66 -8.70 15.81
CA SER A 117 -25.08 -7.43 16.26
C SER A 117 -25.02 -6.41 15.13
N THR A 118 -26.07 -5.59 15.01
CA THR A 118 -26.19 -4.48 14.05
C THR A 118 -25.32 -3.27 14.43
N GLN A 119 -24.01 -3.46 14.65
CA GLN A 119 -23.11 -2.33 14.86
C GLN A 119 -22.54 -1.83 13.53
N ASN A 120 -23.09 -0.70 13.12
CA ASN A 120 -22.85 0.06 11.90
C ASN A 120 -21.48 0.77 11.85
N THR A 121 -20.44 0.19 12.47
CA THR A 121 -19.07 0.72 12.38
C THR A 121 -18.20 -0.34 11.73
N ALA A 122 -17.68 -0.06 10.55
CA ALA A 122 -16.68 -0.89 9.88
C ALA A 122 -15.44 -0.97 10.77
N GLN A 123 -15.32 -2.04 11.56
CA GLN A 123 -14.17 -2.26 12.42
C GLN A 123 -13.08 -2.96 11.62
N THR A 124 -11.85 -2.52 11.85
CA THR A 124 -10.68 -3.06 11.19
C THR A 124 -9.66 -3.51 12.24
N TYR A 125 -8.95 -4.59 11.95
CA TYR A 125 -8.08 -5.30 12.86
C TYR A 125 -6.65 -5.33 12.32
N LYS A 126 -5.65 -5.14 13.18
CA LYS A 126 -4.23 -5.24 12.80
C LYS A 126 -3.84 -6.67 12.44
N ILE A 127 -2.79 -6.80 11.64
CA ILE A 127 -2.08 -8.06 11.41
C ILE A 127 -1.76 -8.71 12.76
N GLY A 128 -2.02 -10.01 12.87
CA GLY A 128 -1.82 -10.80 14.08
C GLY A 128 -2.98 -10.78 15.07
N ALA A 129 -4.04 -9.99 14.82
CA ALA A 129 -5.27 -10.10 15.61
C ALA A 129 -5.87 -11.50 15.50
N LEU A 130 -6.44 -12.02 16.59
CA LEU A 130 -6.98 -13.37 16.68
C LEU A 130 -8.50 -13.33 16.85
N ALA A 131 -9.21 -13.91 15.90
CA ALA A 131 -10.64 -14.15 15.92
C ALA A 131 -10.90 -15.58 16.41
N LYS A 132 -11.61 -15.70 17.52
CA LYS A 132 -12.04 -16.99 18.07
C LYS A 132 -13.54 -17.15 17.92
N TYR A 133 -13.95 -18.18 17.17
CA TYR A 133 -15.34 -18.56 17.00
C TYR A 133 -15.79 -19.45 18.15
N ARG A 134 -17.09 -19.40 18.46
CA ARG A 134 -17.76 -20.29 19.41
C ARG A 134 -19.20 -20.46 18.98
N CYS A 135 -19.74 -21.68 19.03
CA CYS A 135 -21.16 -21.87 18.74
C CYS A 135 -22.03 -21.52 19.94
N GLU A 136 -23.25 -21.08 19.66
CA GLU A 136 -24.32 -20.93 20.65
C GLU A 136 -24.68 -22.30 21.27
N ARG A 137 -25.40 -22.26 22.39
CA ARG A 137 -25.82 -23.47 23.09
C ARG A 137 -26.74 -24.32 22.18
N GLY A 138 -26.48 -25.63 22.12
CA GLY A 138 -27.23 -26.56 21.26
C GLY A 138 -26.65 -26.75 19.86
N TYR A 139 -25.50 -26.12 19.58
CA TYR A 139 -24.77 -26.27 18.33
C TYR A 139 -23.34 -26.74 18.59
N LYS A 140 -22.85 -27.60 17.69
CA LYS A 140 -21.47 -28.08 17.67
C LYS A 140 -20.70 -27.43 16.52
N MET A 141 -19.44 -27.09 16.79
CA MET A 141 -18.56 -26.51 15.78
C MET A 141 -17.97 -27.57 14.85
N VAL A 142 -17.96 -27.25 13.56
CA VAL A 142 -17.29 -28.01 12.49
C VAL A 142 -16.31 -27.08 11.79
N GLY A 143 -15.02 -27.41 11.85
CA GLY A 143 -13.93 -26.62 11.26
C GLY A 143 -12.99 -25.99 12.29
N GLU A 144 -12.17 -25.04 11.84
CA GLU A 144 -11.17 -24.37 12.68
C GLU A 144 -11.79 -23.21 13.47
N ALA A 145 -11.64 -23.25 14.79
CA ALA A 145 -12.23 -22.24 15.69
C ALA A 145 -11.47 -20.91 15.72
N LEU A 146 -10.27 -20.86 15.14
CA LEU A 146 -9.35 -19.73 15.23
C LEU A 146 -9.04 -19.20 13.83
N ALA A 147 -9.07 -17.89 13.68
CA ALA A 147 -8.61 -17.19 12.49
C ALA A 147 -7.69 -16.04 12.89
N THR A 148 -6.61 -15.84 12.15
CA THR A 148 -5.62 -14.79 12.41
C THR A 148 -5.66 -13.78 11.26
N CYS A 149 -5.60 -12.48 11.58
CA CYS A 149 -5.48 -11.46 10.55
C CYS A 149 -4.09 -11.53 9.90
N THR A 150 -4.04 -11.83 8.60
CA THR A 150 -2.79 -12.01 7.85
C THR A 150 -2.30 -10.71 7.20
N ASP A 151 -1.07 -10.73 6.71
CA ASP A 151 -0.46 -9.64 5.94
C ASP A 151 -1.10 -9.41 4.55
N SER A 152 -2.00 -10.28 4.11
CA SER A 152 -2.86 -10.02 2.95
C SER A 152 -4.05 -9.11 3.26
N GLY A 153 -4.30 -8.79 4.54
CA GLY A 153 -5.51 -8.12 4.98
C GLY A 153 -6.73 -9.03 5.03
N GLN A 154 -6.54 -10.35 4.95
CA GLN A 154 -7.58 -11.36 5.10
C GLN A 154 -7.37 -12.21 6.35
N TRP A 155 -8.49 -12.72 6.90
CA TRP A 155 -8.46 -13.68 7.99
C TRP A 155 -8.01 -15.05 7.48
N SER A 156 -7.17 -15.73 8.25
CA SER A 156 -6.70 -17.07 7.91
C SER A 156 -7.82 -18.11 8.04
N GLY A 157 -7.69 -19.20 7.28
CA GLY A 157 -8.59 -20.35 7.37
C GLY A 157 -9.96 -20.10 6.73
N ILE A 158 -10.86 -21.05 6.98
CA ILE A 158 -12.26 -20.99 6.55
C ILE A 158 -13.15 -20.70 7.76
N ILE A 159 -14.28 -20.05 7.53
CA ILE A 159 -15.27 -19.78 8.58
C ILE A 159 -15.83 -21.13 9.06
N PRO A 160 -15.83 -21.43 10.36
CA PRO A 160 -16.39 -22.68 10.88
C PRO A 160 -17.92 -22.64 10.88
N ASP A 161 -18.52 -23.82 10.69
CA ASP A 161 -19.97 -24.00 10.75
C ASP A 161 -20.41 -24.43 12.16
N CYS A 162 -21.58 -23.98 12.56
CA CYS A 162 -22.26 -24.42 13.77
C CYS A 162 -23.47 -25.27 13.37
N VAL A 163 -23.39 -26.58 13.61
CA VAL A 163 -24.46 -27.54 13.27
C VAL A 163 -25.24 -27.92 14.52
N CYS A 164 -26.55 -28.13 14.40
CA CYS A 164 -27.38 -28.58 15.52
C CYS A 164 -26.84 -29.89 16.08
N GLU A 165 -26.74 -29.96 17.40
CA GLU A 165 -26.39 -31.18 18.13
C GLU A 165 -27.57 -32.15 18.22
#